data_AF-A0A7J2JPY5-F1
#
_entry.id   AF-A0A7J2JPY5-F1
#
_cell.length_a   1.000
_cell.length_b   1.000
_cell.length_c   1.000
_cell.angle_alpha   90.00
_cell.angle_beta   90.00
_cell.angle_gamma   90.00
#
_symmetry.space_group_name_H-M   'P 1'
#
loop_
_entity.id
_entity.type
_entity.pdbx_description
1 polymer ?
#
loop_
_entity_poly.entity_id
_entity_poly.type
_entity_poly.pdbx_seq_one_letter_code
_entity_poly.pdbx_strand_id
1 'polypeptide(L)'
;MRVRRYVLPFTAIVGQEKMKKALILNAINPRIGGLLIRGEKGTGKSTAVRALADLLPEIEVVDSCPFNCNPRNPAEMCDICYEKYSKGIQLPIVK
;
A
#
# COMPACT_ATOMS: atom_id res chain seq x y z
N MET A 1 -8.51 -3.67 17.37
CA MET A 1 -7.34 -4.53 17.60
C MET A 1 -6.92 -5.15 16.25
N ARG A 2 -5.93 -4.58 15.54
CA ARG A 2 -5.38 -5.21 14.32
C ARG A 2 -4.69 -6.50 14.76
N VAL A 3 -5.20 -7.66 14.35
CA VAL A 3 -4.48 -8.93 14.52
C VAL A 3 -3.20 -8.79 13.70
N ARG A 4 -2.06 -8.59 14.36
CA ARG A 4 -0.76 -8.43 13.71
C ARG A 4 -0.36 -9.80 13.16
N ARG A 5 -0.84 -10.11 11.96
CA ARG A 5 -0.40 -11.30 11.23
C ARG A 5 1.09 -11.17 11.01
N TYR A 6 1.85 -12.19 11.43
CA TYR A 6 3.29 -12.21 11.22
C TYR A 6 3.58 -12.25 9.71
N VAL A 7 4.16 -11.17 9.18
CA VAL A 7 4.59 -11.06 7.79
C VAL A 7 6.07 -11.43 7.71
N LEU A 8 6.43 -12.27 6.74
CA LEU A 8 7.83 -12.60 6.49
C LEU A 8 8.58 -11.33 6.06
N PRO A 9 9.74 -10.99 6.66
CA PRO A 9 10.51 -9.82 6.24
C PRO A 9 10.92 -9.91 4.75
N PHE A 10 10.83 -8.80 4.03
CA PHE A 10 11.14 -8.77 2.59
C PHE A 10 12.57 -9.23 2.27
N THR A 11 13.52 -8.90 3.15
CA THR A 11 14.92 -9.30 3.06
C THR A 11 15.15 -10.79 3.32
N ALA A 12 14.24 -11.47 4.01
CA ALA A 12 14.33 -12.90 4.29
C ALA A 12 13.91 -13.78 3.09
N ILE A 13 13.43 -13.17 1.99
CA ILE A 13 13.04 -13.90 0.78
C ILE A 13 14.29 -14.30 -0.01
N VAL A 14 14.55 -15.61 -0.02
CA VAL A 14 15.67 -16.21 -0.74
C VAL A 14 15.41 -16.22 -2.25
N GLY A 15 16.40 -15.77 -3.03
CA GLY A 15 16.33 -15.71 -4.48
C GLY A 15 15.29 -14.71 -4.99
N GLN A 16 14.74 -14.98 -6.18
CA GLN A 16 13.73 -14.12 -6.85
C GLN A 16 14.21 -12.68 -7.10
N GLU A 17 15.50 -12.49 -7.35
CA GLU A 17 16.14 -11.17 -7.47
C GLU A 17 15.46 -10.25 -8.49
N LYS A 18 15.04 -10.80 -9.63
CA LYS A 18 14.32 -10.03 -10.66
C LYS A 18 12.97 -9.51 -10.15
N MET A 19 12.23 -10.35 -9.41
CA MET A 19 10.94 -9.95 -8.83
C MET A 19 11.13 -8.92 -7.72
N LYS A 20 12.08 -9.15 -6.81
CA LYS A 20 12.39 -8.21 -5.71
C LYS A 20 12.79 -6.84 -6.27
N LYS A 21 13.71 -6.81 -7.24
CA LYS A 21 14.12 -5.56 -7.91
C LYS A 21 12.95 -4.86 -8.59
N ALA A 22 12.11 -5.59 -9.32
CA ALA A 22 10.96 -4.99 -10.00
C ALA A 22 9.94 -4.39 -9.02
N LEU A 23 9.69 -5.05 -7.90
CA LEU A 23 8.83 -4.53 -6.83
C LEU A 23 9.42 -3.27 -6.19
N ILE A 24 10.72 -3.24 -5.88
CA ILE A 24 11.40 -2.05 -5.34
C ILE A 24 11.33 -0.89 -6.33
N LEU A 25 11.61 -1.14 -7.62
CA LEU A 25 11.55 -0.10 -8.65
C LEU A 25 10.14 0.49 -8.78
N ASN A 26 9.10 -0.34 -8.71
CA ASN A 26 7.71 0.12 -8.75
C ASN A 26 7.33 0.94 -7.50
N ALA A 27 7.85 0.58 -6.32
CA ALA A 27 7.66 1.36 -5.11
C ALA A 27 8.37 2.73 -5.17
N ILE A 28 9.56 2.79 -5.79
CA ILE A 28 10.30 4.05 -5.99
C ILE A 28 9.61 4.95 -7.02
N ASN A 29 9.15 4.38 -8.13
CA ASN A 29 8.49 5.13 -9.20
C ASN A 29 7.20 4.43 -9.65
N PRO A 30 6.05 4.81 -9.06
CA PRO A 30 4.75 4.26 -9.45
C PRO A 30 4.36 4.53 -10.91
N ARG A 31 5.01 5.49 -11.61
CA ARG A 31 4.75 5.75 -13.04
C ARG A 31 5.20 4.63 -13.96
N ILE A 32 5.99 3.68 -13.46
CA ILE A 32 6.27 2.41 -14.15
C ILE A 32 4.97 1.63 -14.40
N GLY A 33 3.91 1.91 -13.63
CA GLY A 33 2.60 1.30 -13.75
C GLY A 33 2.48 0.11 -12.80
N GLY A 34 2.32 -1.09 -13.35
CA GLY A 34 2.11 -2.31 -12.59
C GLY A 34 3.10 -3.42 -12.95
N LEU A 35 3.18 -4.43 -12.08
CA LEU A 35 4.05 -5.58 -12.28
C LEU A 35 3.23 -6.86 -12.50
N LEU A 36 3.43 -7.53 -13.64
CA LEU A 36 2.87 -8.86 -13.90
C LEU A 36 3.85 -9.95 -13.43
N ILE A 37 3.53 -10.59 -12.31
CA ILE A 37 4.35 -11.67 -11.74
C ILE A 37 3.71 -13.03 -12.08
N ARG A 38 4.36 -13.81 -12.96
CA ARG A 38 3.93 -15.18 -13.32
C ARG A 38 4.77 -16.23 -12.58
N GLY A 39 4.15 -17.37 -12.28
CA GLY A 39 4.83 -18.54 -11.71
C GLY A 39 3.85 -19.51 -11.04
N GLU A 40 4.31 -20.68 -10.63
CA GLU A 40 3.50 -21.75 -10.05
C GLU A 40 2.92 -21.42 -8.66
N LYS A 41 1.90 -22.16 -8.24
CA LYS A 41 1.37 -22.04 -6.86
C LYS A 41 2.48 -22.40 -5.87
N GLY A 42 2.58 -21.65 -4.77
CA GLY A 42 3.58 -21.91 -3.72
C GLY A 42 4.91 -21.17 -3.88
N THR A 43 5.15 -20.44 -4.98
CA THR A 43 6.42 -19.71 -5.18
C THR A 43 6.57 -18.40 -4.38
N GLY A 44 5.66 -18.10 -3.44
CA GLY A 44 5.80 -16.92 -2.56
C GLY A 44 5.51 -15.55 -3.19
N LYS A 45 4.89 -15.49 -4.39
CA LYS A 45 4.57 -14.22 -5.08
C LYS A 45 3.79 -13.23 -4.21
N SER A 46 2.68 -13.67 -3.61
CA SER A 46 1.86 -12.81 -2.75
C SER A 46 2.51 -12.57 -1.39
N THR A 47 3.40 -13.46 -0.93
CA THR A 47 4.21 -13.25 0.27
C THR A 47 5.16 -12.09 0.07
N ALA A 48 5.85 -12.01 -1.08
CA ALA A 48 6.77 -10.92 -1.38
C ALA A 48 6.08 -9.56 -1.46
N VAL A 49 4.89 -9.49 -2.06
CA VAL A 49 4.11 -8.24 -2.13
C VAL A 49 3.70 -7.78 -0.73
N ARG A 50 3.22 -8.69 0.13
CA ARG A 50 2.86 -8.34 1.51
C ARG A 50 4.07 -7.93 2.34
N ALA A 51 5.19 -8.63 2.17
CA ALA A 51 6.46 -8.32 2.83
C ALA A 51 6.98 -6.93 2.46
N LEU A 52 6.83 -6.52 1.19
CA LEU A 52 7.18 -5.17 0.78
C LEU A 52 6.21 -4.13 1.36
N ALA A 53 4.90 -4.40 1.36
CA ALA A 53 3.91 -3.48 1.92
C ALA A 53 4.14 -3.23 3.42
N ASP A 54 4.52 -4.25 4.18
CA ASP A 54 4.85 -4.15 5.61
C ASP A 54 6.17 -3.40 5.88
N LEU A 55 7.08 -3.37 4.90
CA LEU A 55 8.35 -2.63 4.98
C LEU A 55 8.17 -1.12 4.72
N LEU A 56 7.17 -0.73 3.94
CA LEU A 56 6.93 0.66 3.58
C LEU A 56 6.39 1.46 4.77
N PRO A 57 6.69 2.77 4.85
CA PRO A 57 6.18 3.61 5.92
C PRO A 57 4.66 3.70 5.89
N GLU A 58 4.06 3.84 7.08
CA GLU A 58 2.64 4.14 7.21
C GLU A 58 2.30 5.48 6.52
N ILE A 59 1.11 5.52 5.92
CA ILE A 59 0.60 6.70 5.21
C ILE A 59 -0.55 7.33 6.00
N GLU A 60 -0.67 8.65 5.93
CA GLU A 60 -1.81 9.34 6.53
C GLU A 60 -3.06 9.11 5.68
N VAL A 61 -4.13 8.65 6.31
CA VAL A 61 -5.40 8.36 5.65
C VAL A 61 -6.56 8.94 6.47
N VAL A 62 -7.66 9.23 5.79
CA VAL A 62 -8.90 9.62 6.47
C VAL A 62 -9.41 8.43 7.29
N ASP A 63 -9.64 8.64 8.58
CA ASP A 63 -10.15 7.62 9.49
C ASP A 63 -11.50 7.09 9.03
N SER A 64 -11.67 5.78 9.18
CA SER A 64 -12.88 5.05 8.78
C SER A 64 -13.24 5.17 7.28
N CYS A 65 -12.34 5.65 6.42
CA CYS A 65 -12.54 5.67 4.97
C CYS A 65 -12.17 4.30 4.36
N PRO A 66 -13.09 3.60 3.66
CA PRO A 66 -12.79 2.30 3.06
C PRO A 66 -11.75 2.35 1.93
N PHE A 67 -11.50 3.54 1.38
CA PHE A 67 -10.55 3.77 0.29
C PHE A 67 -9.20 4.31 0.78
N ASN A 68 -9.02 4.52 2.09
CA ASN A 68 -7.80 5.11 2.64
C ASN A 68 -7.42 6.43 1.94
N CYS A 69 -8.40 7.31 1.74
CA CYS A 69 -8.20 8.57 1.02
C CYS A 69 -7.11 9.44 1.66
N ASN A 70 -6.37 10.14 0.82
CA ASN A 70 -5.37 11.11 1.25
C ASN A 70 -6.06 12.35 1.84
N PRO A 71 -5.85 12.68 3.13
CA PRO A 71 -6.50 13.82 3.77
C PRO A 71 -5.94 15.17 3.31
N ARG A 72 -4.77 15.19 2.66
CA ARG A 72 -4.06 16.42 2.25
C ARG A 72 -4.24 16.76 0.77
N ASN A 73 -4.81 15.85 -0.03
CA ASN A 73 -5.03 16.08 -1.46
C ASN A 73 -6.50 15.84 -1.85
N PRO A 74 -7.31 16.90 -2.06
CA PRO A 74 -8.71 16.77 -2.46
C PRO A 74 -8.93 15.99 -3.77
N ALA A 75 -7.95 15.99 -4.69
CA ALA A 75 -8.04 15.24 -5.94
C ALA A 75 -7.92 13.71 -5.76
N GLU A 76 -7.44 13.26 -4.59
CA GLU A 76 -7.29 11.85 -4.22
C GLU A 76 -8.34 11.41 -3.18
N MET A 77 -9.35 12.25 -2.94
CA MET A 77 -10.47 11.94 -2.05
C MET A 77 -11.60 11.25 -2.82
N CYS A 78 -12.29 10.33 -2.17
CA CYS A 78 -13.59 9.84 -2.64
C CYS A 78 -14.66 10.90 -2.42
N ASP A 79 -15.82 10.73 -3.06
CA ASP A 79 -16.94 11.68 -2.99
C ASP A 79 -17.35 12.03 -1.56
N ILE A 80 -17.35 11.04 -0.65
CA ILE A 80 -17.75 11.22 0.76
C ILE A 80 -16.73 12.08 1.53
N CYS A 81 -15.44 11.83 1.34
CA CYS A 81 -14.39 12.61 2.00
C CYS A 81 -14.33 14.02 1.42
N TYR A 82 -14.48 14.14 0.11
CA TYR A 82 -14.50 15.42 -0.59
C TYR A 82 -15.69 16.30 -0.17
N GLU A 83 -16.88 15.72 -0.01
CA GLU A 83 -18.06 16.47 0.45
C GLU A 83 -17.90 16.99 1.88
N LYS A 84 -17.28 16.20 2.77
CA LYS A 84 -16.95 16.67 4.13
C LYS A 84 -15.92 17.79 4.10
N TYR A 85 -14.88 17.62 3.29
CA TYR A 85 -13.83 18.63 3.10
C TYR A 85 -14.40 19.96 2.55
N SER A 86 -15.28 19.91 1.54
CA SER A 86 -15.87 21.10 0.92
C SER A 86 -16.82 21.85 1.86
N LYS A 87 -17.44 21.15 2.81
CA LYS A 87 -18.24 21.75 3.90
C LYS A 87 -17.39 22.30 5.06
N GLY A 88 -16.06 22.22 4.97
CA GLY A 88 -15.14 22.65 6.03
C GLY A 88 -15.14 21.74 7.26
N ILE A 89 -15.67 20.51 7.14
CA ILE A 89 -15.66 19.54 8.23
C ILE A 89 -14.26 18.95 8.35
N GLN A 90 -13.70 18.98 9.56
CA GLN A 90 -12.38 18.43 9.83
C GLN A 90 -12.39 16.90 9.63
N LEU A 91 -11.56 16.42 8.70
CA LEU A 91 -11.39 14.99 8.47
C LEU A 91 -10.52 14.39 9.58
N PRO A 92 -10.98 13.35 10.29
CA PRO A 92 -10.13 12.63 11.23
C PRO A 92 -9.01 11.91 10.46
N ILE A 93 -7.77 12.01 10.93
CA ILE A 93 -6.59 11.44 10.26
C ILE A 93 -5.98 10.35 11.14
N VAL A 94 -5.67 9.21 10.54
CA VAL A 94 -4.95 8.09 11.16
C VAL A 94 -3.75 7.67 10.30
N LYS A 95 -2.80 6.95 10.91
CA LYS A 95 -1.66 6.31 10.25
C LYS A 95 -1.85 4.79 10.23
#